data_AF-F8PPW7-F1
#
_entry.id   AF-F8PPW7-F1
#
_cell.length_a   1.000
_cell.length_b   1.000
_cell.length_c   1.000
_cell.angle_alpha   90.00
_cell.angle_beta   90.00
_cell.angle_gamma   90.00
#
_symmetry.space_group_name_H-M   'P 1'
#
loop_
_entity.id
_entity.type
_entity.pdbx_description
1 polymer ?
#
loop_
_entity_poly.entity_id
_entity_poly.type
_entity_poly.pdbx_seq_one_letter_code
_entity_poly.pdbx_strand_id
1 'polypeptide(L)'
;MPPKRKSDTGRGSSSKKFRTSDPDESLVNTILTNVEYYPLPNEPDTIRQLLWKPSRKAGTAKWLYDGVCTDPAVFGALLRLDGPPTLKMHKMETSKFEELIGDLSSSARYSTLCVTSSHVNIRWTDAGEFKFSGSYGTPR
;
A
#
# COMPACT_ATOMS: atom_id res chain seq x y z
N MET A 1 -43.14 -1.18 -31.26
CA MET A 1 -42.52 -0.17 -30.37
C MET A 1 -43.04 -0.38 -28.95
N PRO A 2 -42.19 -0.63 -27.95
CA PRO A 2 -42.63 -0.75 -26.56
C PRO A 2 -42.69 0.63 -25.88
N PRO A 3 -43.67 0.89 -24.99
CA PRO A 3 -43.88 2.22 -24.41
C PRO A 3 -42.85 2.55 -23.32
N LYS A 4 -42.37 3.81 -23.35
CA LYS A 4 -41.43 4.42 -22.41
C LYS A 4 -41.95 4.35 -20.96
N ARG A 5 -41.21 3.68 -20.07
CA ARG A 5 -41.37 3.85 -18.62
C ARG A 5 -40.73 5.19 -18.19
N LYS A 6 -41.56 6.09 -17.65
CA LYS A 6 -41.12 7.15 -16.73
C LYS A 6 -40.82 6.49 -15.39
N SER A 7 -39.67 6.77 -14.80
CA SER A 7 -39.40 6.44 -13.40
C SER A 7 -38.85 7.67 -12.69
N ASP A 8 -39.43 7.90 -11.53
CA ASP A 8 -39.43 9.10 -10.72
C ASP A 8 -38.07 9.57 -10.22
N THR A 9 -38.07 10.88 -9.98
CA THR A 9 -37.13 11.73 -9.25
C THR A 9 -36.65 11.07 -7.94
N GLY A 10 -35.60 10.25 -8.05
CA GLY A 10 -34.85 9.74 -6.92
C GLY A 10 -33.96 10.84 -6.34
N ARG A 11 -34.35 11.35 -5.17
CA ARG A 11 -33.61 12.29 -4.33
C ARG A 11 -32.23 11.71 -4.01
N GLY A 12 -31.23 12.07 -4.82
CA GLY A 12 -29.84 11.67 -4.63
C GLY A 12 -29.33 12.18 -3.29
N SER A 13 -29.10 11.26 -2.36
CA SER A 13 -28.39 11.50 -1.10
C SER A 13 -27.08 12.22 -1.40
N SER A 14 -26.98 13.48 -0.99
CA SER A 14 -25.73 14.22 -1.09
C SER A 14 -24.71 13.52 -0.21
N SER A 15 -23.71 12.91 -0.84
CA SER A 15 -22.56 12.37 -0.13
C SER A 15 -21.89 13.54 0.58
N LYS A 16 -22.12 13.68 1.90
CA LYS A 16 -21.42 14.64 2.75
C LYS A 16 -19.94 14.30 2.72
N LYS A 17 -19.20 14.95 1.81
CA LYS A 17 -17.75 15.08 1.93
C LYS A 17 -17.51 15.72 3.29
N PHE A 18 -16.88 15.00 4.22
CA PHE A 18 -16.37 15.58 5.45
C PHE A 18 -15.39 16.67 5.02
N ARG A 19 -15.82 17.93 5.10
CA ARG A 19 -14.90 19.06 5.03
C ARG A 19 -14.12 19.04 6.33
N THR A 20 -12.81 19.00 6.24
CA THR A 20 -11.96 19.39 7.37
C THR A 20 -12.21 20.88 7.57
N SER A 21 -13.16 21.23 8.44
CA SER A 21 -13.28 22.59 8.92
C SER A 21 -12.08 22.88 9.80
N ASP A 22 -11.42 24.01 9.59
CA ASP A 22 -10.47 24.55 10.56
C ASP A 22 -11.14 24.53 11.95
N PRO A 23 -10.41 24.17 13.02
CA PRO A 23 -10.99 24.13 14.34
C PRO A 23 -11.49 25.53 14.69
N ASP A 24 -12.80 25.62 14.97
CA ASP A 24 -13.45 26.85 15.40
C ASP A 24 -12.69 27.43 16.60
N GLU A 25 -12.15 28.65 16.48
CA GLU A 25 -11.35 29.30 17.53
C GLU A 25 -12.08 29.34 18.88
N SER A 26 -13.42 29.37 18.84
CA SER A 26 -14.26 29.31 20.04
C SER A 26 -14.14 27.96 20.77
N LEU A 27 -14.02 26.85 20.05
CA LEU A 27 -13.80 25.52 20.64
C LEU A 27 -12.43 25.42 21.28
N VAL A 28 -11.39 25.94 20.61
CA VAL A 28 -10.02 25.95 21.14
C VAL A 28 -9.99 26.74 22.45
N ASN A 29 -10.58 27.94 22.48
CA ASN A 29 -10.65 28.77 23.68
C ASN A 29 -11.49 28.13 24.80
N THR A 30 -12.55 27.38 24.45
CA THR A 30 -13.38 26.65 25.43
C THR A 30 -12.61 25.48 26.07
N ILE A 31 -11.76 24.81 25.30
CA ILE A 31 -10.90 23.73 25.81
C ILE A 31 -9.81 24.31 26.72
N LEU A 32 -9.19 25.43 26.32
CA LEU A 32 -8.16 26.12 27.11
C LEU A 32 -8.68 26.76 28.40
N THR A 33 -9.97 27.08 28.48
CA THR A 33 -10.60 27.60 29.70
C THR A 33 -11.03 26.49 30.66
N ASN A 34 -11.17 25.25 30.17
CA ASN A 34 -11.60 24.08 30.94
C ASN A 34 -10.51 23.00 31.03
N VAL A 35 -9.25 23.41 31.27
CA VAL A 35 -8.10 22.49 31.36
C VAL A 35 -8.30 21.42 32.43
N GLU A 36 -9.00 21.75 33.54
CA GLU A 36 -9.28 20.81 34.63
C GLU A 36 -10.15 19.62 34.21
N TYR A 37 -10.97 19.77 33.16
CA TYR A 37 -11.84 18.69 32.66
C TYR A 37 -11.11 17.73 31.70
N TYR A 38 -9.93 18.12 31.19
CA TYR A 38 -9.16 17.35 30.20
C TYR A 38 -7.68 17.25 30.61
N PRO A 39 -7.36 16.53 31.69
CA PRO A 39 -5.97 16.32 32.10
C PRO A 39 -5.23 15.55 31.00
N LEU A 40 -4.33 16.23 30.30
CA LEU A 40 -3.42 15.58 29.36
C LEU A 40 -2.35 14.83 30.16
N PRO A 41 -2.08 13.56 29.86
CA PRO A 41 -0.98 12.85 30.47
C PRO A 41 0.34 13.57 30.21
N ASN A 42 1.11 13.89 31.25
CA ASN A 42 2.42 14.55 31.12
C ASN A 42 3.54 13.57 30.76
N GLU A 43 3.27 12.26 30.81
CA GLU A 43 4.24 11.23 30.47
C GLU A 43 4.45 11.16 28.95
N PRO A 44 5.70 11.28 28.46
CA PRO A 44 5.99 11.38 27.04
C PRO A 44 5.54 10.13 26.26
N ASP A 45 5.53 8.96 26.89
CA ASP A 45 5.10 7.73 26.25
C ASP A 45 3.58 7.65 26.09
N THR A 46 2.81 8.21 27.01
CA THR A 46 1.34 8.32 26.90
C THR A 46 0.94 9.34 25.84
N ILE A 47 1.66 10.47 25.74
CA ILE A 47 1.46 11.45 24.66
C ILE A 47 1.75 10.81 23.28
N ARG A 48 2.78 9.98 23.18
CA ARG A 48 3.12 9.25 21.95
C ARG A 48 2.05 8.23 21.56
N GLN A 49 1.38 7.61 22.52
CA GLN A 49 0.25 6.70 22.27
C GLN A 49 -1.01 7.44 21.80
N LEU A 50 -1.23 8.65 22.31
CA LEU A 50 -2.36 9.51 21.93
C LEU A 50 -2.16 10.23 20.58
N LEU A 51 -0.91 10.32 20.12
CA LEU A 51 -0.59 10.94 18.84
C LEU A 51 -1.00 10.02 17.68
N TRP A 52 -2.19 10.26 17.12
CA TRP A 52 -2.61 9.64 15.87
C TRP A 52 -1.67 10.07 14.73
N LYS A 53 -0.81 9.15 14.31
CA LYS A 53 0.02 9.34 13.11
C LYS A 53 -0.81 8.91 11.90
N PRO A 54 -1.06 9.79 10.90
CA PRO A 54 -1.63 9.36 9.64
C PRO A 54 -0.65 8.38 8.99
N SER A 55 -0.90 7.10 9.21
CA SER A 55 -0.29 6.02 8.46
C SER A 55 -0.74 6.22 7.02
N ARG A 56 0.24 6.34 6.10
CA ARG A 56 0.06 6.32 4.63
C ARG A 56 -0.11 7.67 3.91
N LYS A 57 0.90 8.54 3.98
CA LYS A 57 1.04 9.69 3.04
C LYS A 57 1.42 9.31 1.60
N ALA A 58 1.88 8.08 1.33
CA ALA A 58 2.51 7.74 0.05
C ALA A 58 1.68 6.87 -0.91
N GLY A 59 0.53 6.32 -0.49
CA GLY A 59 -0.30 5.45 -1.35
C GLY A 59 0.37 4.10 -1.72
N THR A 60 1.53 3.78 -1.13
CA THR A 60 2.29 2.56 -1.39
C THR A 60 2.18 1.56 -0.22
N ALA A 61 2.50 0.30 -0.49
CA ALA A 61 2.62 -0.80 0.46
C ALA A 61 3.75 -1.73 0.02
N LYS A 62 4.43 -2.35 0.98
CA LYS A 62 5.41 -3.40 0.68
C LYS A 62 4.69 -4.68 0.25
N TRP A 63 5.31 -5.42 -0.65
CA TRP A 63 4.90 -6.76 -1.00
C TRP A 63 6.04 -7.74 -0.85
N LEU A 64 5.65 -8.98 -0.57
CA LEU A 64 6.54 -10.11 -0.43
C LEU A 64 5.84 -11.32 -1.05
N TYR A 65 6.56 -12.04 -1.89
CA TYR A 65 6.16 -13.35 -2.37
C TYR A 65 7.26 -14.34 -2.03
N ASP A 66 6.92 -15.37 -1.29
CA ASP A 66 7.80 -16.46 -0.90
C ASP A 66 7.39 -17.75 -1.61
N GLY A 67 8.40 -18.56 -1.94
CA GLY A 67 8.19 -19.81 -2.63
C GLY A 67 9.38 -20.74 -2.47
N VAL A 68 9.20 -21.98 -2.90
CA VAL A 68 10.23 -23.02 -2.88
C VAL A 68 10.40 -23.55 -4.30
N CYS A 69 11.64 -23.58 -4.77
CA CYS A 69 12.08 -24.19 -6.01
C CYS A 69 13.24 -25.12 -5.67
N THR A 70 13.05 -26.43 -5.79
CA THR A 70 14.06 -27.42 -5.37
C THR A 70 15.23 -27.53 -6.35
N ASP A 71 15.05 -27.09 -7.60
CA ASP A 71 16.10 -27.11 -8.62
C ASP A 71 16.64 -25.68 -8.87
N PRO A 72 17.90 -25.40 -8.47
CA PRO A 72 18.53 -24.11 -8.70
C PRO A 72 18.64 -23.75 -10.19
N ALA A 73 18.81 -24.72 -11.08
CA ALA A 73 18.93 -24.47 -12.52
C ALA A 73 17.61 -23.96 -13.11
N VAL A 74 16.47 -24.49 -12.62
CA VAL A 74 15.14 -24.04 -13.01
C VAL A 74 14.88 -22.60 -12.53
N PHE A 75 15.29 -22.28 -11.30
CA PHE A 75 15.15 -20.91 -10.81
C PHE A 75 16.03 -19.91 -11.59
N GLY A 76 17.25 -20.32 -11.94
CA GLY A 76 18.13 -19.55 -12.83
C GLY A 76 17.47 -19.31 -14.19
N ALA A 77 16.94 -20.37 -14.80
CA ALA A 77 16.25 -20.28 -16.10
C ALA A 77 14.99 -19.39 -16.05
N LEU A 78 14.19 -19.46 -14.98
CA LEU A 78 12.99 -18.63 -14.78
C LEU A 78 13.33 -17.14 -14.85
N LEU A 79 14.43 -16.74 -14.24
CA LEU A 79 14.89 -15.36 -14.18
C LEU A 79 15.84 -14.98 -15.33
N ARG A 80 16.03 -15.89 -16.30
CA ARG A 80 17.07 -15.80 -17.35
C ARG A 80 18.44 -15.39 -16.79
N LEU A 81 18.79 -15.96 -15.65
CA LEU A 81 20.16 -15.93 -15.12
C LEU A 81 20.96 -16.98 -15.89
N ASP A 82 22.17 -16.61 -16.32
CA ASP A 82 23.05 -17.46 -17.13
C ASP A 82 23.72 -18.55 -16.26
N GLY A 83 22.89 -19.37 -15.59
CA GLY A 83 23.29 -20.43 -14.68
C GLY A 83 22.53 -20.45 -13.34
N PRO A 84 22.85 -21.42 -12.47
CA PRO A 84 22.29 -21.51 -11.12
C PRO A 84 22.52 -20.21 -10.32
N PRO A 85 21.55 -19.76 -9.52
CA PRO A 85 21.69 -18.56 -8.70
C PRO A 85 22.80 -18.76 -7.65
N THR A 86 23.98 -18.18 -7.88
CA THR A 86 25.08 -18.18 -6.91
C THR A 86 24.99 -17.02 -5.90
N LEU A 87 24.05 -16.09 -6.11
CA LEU A 87 23.89 -14.89 -5.31
C LEU A 87 22.76 -15.03 -4.30
N LYS A 88 23.05 -14.74 -3.02
CA LYS A 88 22.04 -14.70 -1.94
C LYS A 88 20.98 -13.61 -2.18
N MET A 89 21.33 -12.54 -2.87
CA MET A 89 20.43 -11.43 -3.18
C MET A 89 20.78 -10.82 -4.54
N HIS A 90 19.78 -10.71 -5.41
CA HIS A 90 19.88 -10.11 -6.73
C HIS A 90 18.84 -8.98 -6.86
N LYS A 91 19.24 -7.86 -7.45
CA LYS A 91 18.32 -6.77 -7.79
C LYS A 91 18.04 -6.83 -9.29
N MET A 92 16.78 -7.07 -9.63
CA MET A 92 16.32 -7.09 -11.01
C MET A 92 15.49 -5.84 -11.29
N GLU A 93 15.61 -5.26 -12.48
CA GLU A 93 14.74 -4.19 -12.94
C GLU A 93 13.28 -4.68 -13.01
N THR A 94 12.35 -3.84 -12.59
CA THR A 94 10.92 -4.20 -12.54
C THR A 94 10.37 -4.54 -13.92
N SER A 95 10.71 -3.78 -14.96
CA SER A 95 10.26 -4.06 -16.33
C SER A 95 10.72 -5.44 -16.81
N LYS A 96 11.99 -5.79 -16.57
CA LYS A 96 12.53 -7.12 -16.89
C LYS A 96 11.84 -8.22 -16.07
N PHE A 97 11.53 -7.96 -14.81
CA PHE A 97 10.81 -8.91 -13.96
C PHE A 97 9.38 -9.16 -14.46
N GLU A 98 8.66 -8.10 -14.84
CA GLU A 98 7.30 -8.19 -15.40
C GLU A 98 7.28 -8.87 -16.77
N GLU A 99 8.30 -8.69 -17.62
CA GLU A 99 8.44 -9.44 -18.88
C GLU A 99 8.63 -10.95 -18.67
N LEU A 100 9.26 -11.36 -17.57
CA LEU A 100 9.57 -12.76 -17.29
C LEU A 100 8.44 -13.48 -16.54
N ILE A 101 7.83 -12.82 -15.55
CA ILE A 101 6.84 -13.41 -14.65
C ILE A 101 5.41 -13.02 -15.05
N GLY A 102 5.23 -11.87 -15.69
CA GLY A 102 3.96 -11.27 -16.04
C GLY A 102 3.67 -9.98 -15.26
N ASP A 103 2.68 -9.24 -15.76
CA ASP A 103 2.26 -7.96 -15.19
C ASP A 103 1.65 -8.15 -13.80
N LEU A 104 2.28 -7.54 -12.79
CA LEU A 104 1.82 -7.65 -11.41
C LEU A 104 0.99 -6.42 -11.05
N SER A 105 -0.30 -6.49 -11.39
CA SER A 105 -1.28 -5.44 -11.10
C SER A 105 -2.51 -5.97 -10.34
N SER A 106 -3.11 -5.14 -9.51
CA SER A 106 -4.31 -5.51 -8.73
C SER A 106 -5.32 -4.38 -8.66
N SER A 107 -6.61 -4.69 -8.84
CA SER A 107 -7.69 -3.72 -8.75
C SER A 107 -8.01 -3.36 -7.29
N ALA A 108 -7.97 -2.07 -6.97
CA ALA A 108 -8.49 -1.50 -5.73
C ALA A 108 -9.75 -0.64 -6.03
N ARG A 109 -10.50 -0.30 -4.98
CA ARG A 109 -11.83 0.33 -5.09
C ARG A 109 -11.90 1.59 -5.99
N TYR A 110 -10.82 2.37 -6.05
CA TYR A 110 -10.75 3.62 -6.83
C TYR A 110 -9.45 3.74 -7.63
N SER A 111 -8.65 2.68 -7.73
CA SER A 111 -7.33 2.72 -8.36
C SER A 111 -6.84 1.32 -8.71
N THR A 112 -5.86 1.24 -9.60
CA THR A 112 -5.11 0.01 -9.85
C THR A 112 -3.76 0.11 -9.13
N LEU A 113 -3.40 -0.92 -8.38
CA LEU A 113 -2.10 -1.04 -7.73
C LEU A 113 -1.11 -1.69 -8.71
N CYS A 114 0.04 -1.07 -8.91
CA CYS A 114 1.13 -1.54 -9.76
C CYS A 114 2.47 -1.48 -9.02
N VAL A 115 3.49 -2.20 -9.51
CA VAL A 115 4.82 -2.11 -8.90
C VAL A 115 5.30 -0.68 -9.04
N THR A 116 5.64 -0.05 -7.92
CA THR A 116 6.14 1.34 -7.88
C THR A 116 7.65 1.41 -7.67
N SER A 117 8.27 0.30 -7.27
CA SER A 117 9.72 0.21 -7.14
C SER A 117 10.39 0.04 -8.50
N SER A 118 11.50 0.73 -8.75
CA SER A 118 12.31 0.55 -9.98
C SER A 118 12.99 -0.82 -10.07
N HIS A 119 13.24 -1.44 -8.92
CA HIS A 119 13.87 -2.76 -8.83
C HIS A 119 13.09 -3.67 -7.88
N VAL A 120 13.03 -4.95 -8.24
CA VAL A 120 12.55 -6.05 -7.39
C VAL A 120 13.76 -6.70 -6.72
N ASN A 121 13.67 -6.90 -5.40
CA ASN A 121 14.70 -7.61 -4.66
C ASN A 121 14.36 -9.10 -4.64
N ILE A 122 15.27 -9.90 -5.18
CA ILE A 122 15.17 -11.35 -5.28
C ILE A 122 16.18 -11.94 -4.30
N ARG A 123 15.71 -12.74 -3.35
CA ARG A 123 16.57 -13.53 -2.48
C ARG A 123 16.43 -15.00 -2.80
N TRP A 124 17.53 -15.71 -2.73
CA TRP A 124 17.64 -17.14 -2.93
C TRP A 124 18.42 -17.75 -1.77
N THR A 125 18.01 -18.93 -1.31
CA THR A 125 18.76 -19.76 -0.38
C THR A 125 19.11 -21.09 -1.03
N ASP A 126 20.25 -21.68 -0.68
CA ASP A 126 20.70 -22.96 -1.23
C ASP A 126 19.77 -24.13 -0.89
N ALA A 127 18.86 -23.93 0.07
CA ALA A 127 17.78 -24.86 0.42
C ALA A 127 16.63 -24.87 -0.61
N GLY A 128 16.68 -24.00 -1.62
CA GLY A 128 15.65 -23.86 -2.64
C GLY A 128 14.55 -22.87 -2.29
N GLU A 129 14.67 -22.10 -1.21
CA GLU A 129 13.68 -21.07 -0.87
C GLU A 129 14.01 -19.74 -1.56
N PHE A 130 13.00 -19.08 -2.10
CA PHE A 130 13.17 -17.77 -2.70
C PHE A 130 12.16 -16.76 -2.18
N LYS A 131 12.56 -15.48 -2.21
CA LYS A 131 11.71 -14.36 -1.79
C LYS A 131 11.82 -13.21 -2.77
N PHE A 132 10.71 -12.81 -3.36
CA PHE A 132 10.58 -11.58 -4.13
C PHE A 132 9.98 -10.50 -3.26
N SER A 133 10.55 -9.29 -3.30
CA SER A 133 10.06 -8.18 -2.50
C SER A 133 10.20 -6.84 -3.21
N GLY A 134 9.23 -5.96 -2.97
CA GLY A 134 9.17 -4.63 -3.55
C GLY A 134 8.08 -3.77 -2.92
N SER A 135 7.66 -2.73 -3.65
CA SER A 135 6.55 -1.86 -3.23
C SER A 135 5.47 -1.75 -4.31
N TYR A 136 4.22 -2.01 -3.96
CA TYR A 136 3.03 -1.70 -4.77
C TYR A 136 2.45 -0.36 -4.38
N GLY A 137 1.78 0.31 -5.30
CA GLY A 137 1.03 1.52 -5.01
C GLY A 137 0.21 1.98 -6.19
N THR A 138 -0.45 3.11 -6.04
CA THR A 138 -1.09 3.78 -7.18
C THR A 138 -0.01 4.41 -8.08
N PRO A 139 -0.10 4.25 -9.41
CA PRO A 139 0.74 5.02 -10.32
C PRO A 139 0.52 6.51 -10.04
N ARG A 140 1.62 7.26 -9.86
CA ARG A 140 1.57 8.70 -9.62
C ARG A 140 1.39 9.46 -10.91
#